data_AF-A0A7Y2EC36-F1
#
_entry.id   AF-A0A7Y2EC36-F1
#
_cell.length_a   1.000
_cell.length_b   1.000
_cell.length_c   1.000
_cell.angle_alpha   90.00
_cell.angle_beta   90.00
_cell.angle_gamma   90.00
#
_symmetry.space_group_name_H-M   'P 1'
#
loop_
_entity.id
_entity.type
_entity.pdbx_description
1 polymer ?
#
loop_
_entity_poly.entity_id
_entity_poly.type
_entity_poly.pdbx_seq_one_letter_code
_entity_poly.pdbx_strand_id
1 'polypeptide(L)'
;HQMTLGGKRDGFTIEDFRRAADRFSLFRGSKLETLLQEVDRSVARWPIFANEAAVDSEASQAIAVNHRRLESLTKTDSKEVGA
;
A
#
# COMPACT_ATOMS: atom_id res chain seq x y z
N HIS A 1 -9.17 -17.84 -0.98
CA HIS A 1 -10.29 -17.25 -1.76
C HIS A 1 -9.96 -15.79 -2.00
N GLN A 2 -9.77 -15.39 -3.24
CA GLN A 2 -9.43 -14.00 -3.55
C GLN A 2 -10.72 -13.16 -3.57
N MET A 3 -10.80 -12.13 -2.73
CA MET A 3 -11.97 -11.24 -2.67
C MET A 3 -11.88 -10.15 -3.74
N THR A 4 -13.04 -9.73 -4.25
CA THR A 4 -13.19 -8.55 -5.12
C THR A 4 -13.69 -7.35 -4.32
N LEU A 5 -13.23 -6.14 -4.65
CA LEU A 5 -13.76 -4.89 -4.11
C LEU A 5 -14.70 -4.25 -5.12
N GLY A 6 -15.98 -4.12 -4.79
CA GLY A 6 -16.98 -3.58 -5.74
C GLY A 6 -17.05 -4.36 -7.06
N GLY A 7 -16.83 -5.68 -7.02
CA GLY A 7 -16.79 -6.56 -8.21
C GLY A 7 -15.45 -6.56 -8.97
N LYS A 8 -14.48 -5.73 -8.56
CA LYS A 8 -13.15 -5.67 -9.18
C LYS A 8 -12.14 -6.55 -8.44
N ARG A 9 -11.36 -7.33 -9.19
CA ARG A 9 -10.23 -8.11 -8.66
C ARG A 9 -8.92 -7.31 -8.66
N ASP A 10 -8.77 -6.43 -9.64
CA ASP A 10 -7.64 -5.55 -9.87
C ASP A 10 -8.15 -4.18 -10.36
N GLY A 11 -7.32 -3.14 -10.37
CA GLY A 11 -7.66 -1.80 -10.85
C GLY A 11 -8.71 -1.09 -10.01
N PHE A 12 -8.93 -1.52 -8.76
CA PHE A 12 -9.80 -0.80 -7.84
C PHE A 12 -9.11 0.45 -7.31
N THR A 13 -9.89 1.50 -7.10
CA THR A 13 -9.41 2.82 -6.67
C THR A 13 -9.86 3.12 -5.24
N ILE A 14 -9.39 4.23 -4.67
CA ILE A 14 -9.88 4.73 -3.37
C ILE A 14 -11.41 4.90 -3.37
N GLU A 15 -12.00 5.25 -4.51
CA GLU A 15 -13.45 5.40 -4.63
C GLU A 15 -14.18 4.07 -4.48
N ASP A 16 -13.58 2.96 -4.91
CA ASP A 16 -14.14 1.63 -4.65
C ASP A 16 -14.14 1.29 -3.15
N PHE A 17 -13.14 1.76 -2.40
CA PHE A 17 -13.11 1.65 -0.95
C PHE A 17 -14.17 2.51 -0.27
N ARG A 18 -14.38 3.75 -0.73
CA ARG A 18 -15.44 4.63 -0.22
C ARG A 18 -16.82 4.01 -0.41
N ARG A 19 -17.11 3.57 -1.63
CA ARG A 19 -18.39 2.89 -1.94
C ARG A 19 -18.60 1.63 -1.10
N ALA A 20 -17.56 0.85 -0.87
CA ALA A 20 -17.65 -0.31 0.01
C ALA A 20 -17.90 0.09 1.47
N ALA A 21 -17.15 1.08 1.97
CA ALA A 21 -17.31 1.59 3.34
C ALA A 21 -18.72 2.14 3.60
N ASP A 22 -19.27 2.90 2.66
CA ASP A 22 -20.61 3.45 2.73
C ASP A 22 -21.66 2.33 2.70
N ARG A 23 -21.53 1.40 1.75
CA ARG A 23 -22.46 0.26 1.60
C ARG A 23 -22.56 -0.59 2.86
N PHE A 24 -21.45 -0.77 3.57
CA PHE A 24 -21.40 -1.59 4.78
C PHE A 24 -21.36 -0.76 6.08
N SER A 25 -21.49 0.57 5.99
CA SER A 25 -21.44 1.49 7.13
C SER A 25 -20.21 1.28 8.04
N LEU A 26 -19.04 1.02 7.44
CA LEU A 26 -17.83 0.59 8.17
C LEU A 26 -17.17 1.73 8.96
N PHE A 27 -17.28 2.96 8.45
CA PHE A 27 -16.54 4.11 8.95
C PHE A 27 -17.44 5.35 8.96
N ARG A 28 -17.06 6.35 9.77
CA ARG A 28 -17.63 7.70 9.72
C ARG A 28 -16.51 8.70 9.41
N GLY A 29 -16.84 9.74 8.65
CA GLY A 29 -15.91 10.82 8.30
C GLY A 29 -14.65 10.30 7.59
N SER A 30 -13.51 10.91 7.87
CA SER A 30 -12.22 10.65 7.20
C SER A 30 -11.48 9.39 7.67
N LYS A 31 -12.14 8.50 8.45
CA LYS A 31 -11.47 7.33 9.04
C LYS A 31 -10.98 6.33 7.98
N LEU A 32 -11.66 6.25 6.84
CA LEU A 32 -11.21 5.42 5.72
C LEU A 32 -9.87 5.92 5.18
N GLU A 33 -9.76 7.22 4.90
CA GLU A 33 -8.54 7.83 4.37
C GLU A 33 -7.38 7.68 5.36
N THR A 34 -7.61 7.90 6.65
CA THR A 34 -6.60 7.68 7.69
C THR A 34 -6.10 6.24 7.70
N LEU A 35 -7.01 5.26 7.63
CA LEU A 35 -6.64 3.84 7.60
C LEU A 35 -5.84 3.49 6.33
N LEU A 36 -6.26 3.98 5.17
CA LEU A 36 -5.55 3.74 3.91
C LEU A 36 -4.12 4.32 3.95
N GLN A 37 -3.94 5.51 4.55
CA GLN A 37 -2.63 6.12 4.73
C GLN A 37 -1.76 5.36 5.75
N GLU A 38 -2.34 4.82 6.82
CA GLU A 38 -1.62 3.97 7.78
C GLU A 38 -1.12 2.68 7.14
N VAL A 39 -1.96 2.03 6.33
CA VAL A 39 -1.57 0.84 5.57
C VAL A 39 -0.47 1.19 4.57
N ASP A 40 -0.59 2.28 3.80
CA ASP A 40 0.44 2.71 2.86
C ASP A 40 1.79 2.94 3.55
N ARG A 41 1.80 3.67 4.68
CA ARG A 41 3.01 3.91 5.47
C ARG A 41 3.63 2.63 6.00
N SER A 42 2.80 1.65 6.37
CA SER A 42 3.28 0.35 6.85
C SER A 42 3.89 -0.47 5.72
N VAL A 43 3.24 -0.49 4.55
CA VAL A 43 3.76 -1.14 3.34
C VAL A 43 5.06 -0.48 2.86
N ALA A 44 5.19 0.84 3.01
CA ALA A 44 6.42 1.57 2.70
C ALA A 44 7.64 1.09 3.51
N ARG A 45 7.41 0.59 4.72
CA ARG A 45 8.46 0.08 5.61
C ARG A 45 8.88 -1.36 5.30
N TRP A 46 8.31 -1.97 4.25
CA TRP A 46 8.66 -3.32 3.84
C TRP A 46 10.16 -3.62 3.82
N PRO A 47 11.05 -2.77 3.27
CA PRO A 47 12.48 -3.07 3.28
C PRO A 47 13.07 -3.28 4.69
N ILE A 48 12.56 -2.55 5.69
CA ILE A 48 12.98 -2.68 7.09
C ILE A 48 12.54 -4.04 7.63
N PHE A 49 11.27 -4.40 7.44
CA PHE A 49 10.72 -5.68 7.92
C PHE A 49 11.35 -6.87 7.21
N ALA A 50 11.60 -6.76 5.90
CA ALA A 50 12.27 -7.77 5.10
C ALA A 50 13.70 -8.02 5.61
N ASN A 51 14.44 -6.94 5.90
CA ASN A 51 15.77 -7.04 6.48
C ASN A 51 15.75 -7.67 7.88
N GLU A 52 14.83 -7.26 8.75
CA GLU A 52 14.65 -7.85 10.09
C GLU A 52 14.31 -9.35 10.01
N ALA A 53 13.55 -9.76 9.00
CA ALA A 53 13.19 -11.15 8.74
C ALA A 53 14.23 -11.92 7.92
N ALA A 54 15.40 -11.33 7.62
CA ALA A 54 16.45 -11.92 6.79
C ALA A 54 15.95 -12.42 5.42
N VAL A 55 15.00 -11.71 4.82
CA VAL A 55 14.56 -11.94 3.45
C VAL A 55 15.67 -11.51 2.50
N ASP A 56 16.01 -12.37 1.55
CA ASP A 56 16.96 -12.07 0.49
C ASP A 56 16.61 -10.76 -0.24
N SER A 57 17.62 -9.98 -0.63
CA SER A 57 17.40 -8.64 -1.19
C SER A 57 16.70 -8.67 -2.55
N GLU A 58 16.95 -9.68 -3.39
CA GLU A 58 16.26 -9.85 -4.67
C GLU A 58 14.80 -10.21 -4.45
N ALA A 59 14.54 -11.16 -3.53
CA ALA A 59 13.18 -11.53 -3.15
C ALA A 59 12.41 -10.35 -2.51
N SER A 60 13.06 -9.59 -1.65
CA SER A 60 12.50 -8.39 -1.03
C SER A 60 12.10 -7.35 -2.08
N GLN A 61 12.96 -7.10 -3.07
CA GLN A 61 12.68 -6.17 -4.15
C GLN A 61 11.56 -6.67 -5.06
N ALA A 62 11.55 -7.96 -5.41
CA ALA A 62 10.49 -8.58 -6.21
C ALA A 62 9.11 -8.46 -5.54
N ILE A 63 9.04 -8.54 -4.21
CA ILE A 63 7.81 -8.28 -3.46
C ILE A 63 7.46 -6.79 -3.49
N ALA A 64 8.45 -5.92 -3.24
CA ALA A 64 8.25 -4.47 -3.15
C ALA A 64 7.63 -3.86 -4.41
N VAL A 65 8.07 -4.30 -5.61
CA VAL A 65 7.55 -3.77 -6.89
C VAL A 65 6.07 -4.11 -7.15
N ASN A 66 5.52 -5.09 -6.43
CA ASN A 66 4.11 -5.46 -6.51
C ASN A 66 3.23 -4.71 -5.49
N HIS A 67 3.82 -3.88 -4.63
CA HIS A 67 3.05 -3.08 -3.67
C HIS A 67 2.26 -1.98 -4.37
N ARG A 68 0.96 -1.92 -4.04
CA ARG A 68 0.07 -0.85 -4.48
C ARG A 68 0.18 0.31 -3.51
N ARG A 69 1.01 1.28 -3.86
CA ARG A 69 1.27 2.49 -3.08
C ARG A 69 0.30 3.60 -3.47
N LEU A 70 -0.08 4.42 -2.50
CA LEU A 70 -0.79 5.66 -2.79
C LEU A 70 0.25 6.67 -3.32
N GLU A 71 0.06 7.20 -4.53
CA GLU A 71 1.07 7.96 -5.30
C GLU A 71 1.58 9.27 -4.64
N SER A 72 1.10 9.64 -3.46
CA SER A 72 1.41 10.93 -2.84
C SER A 72 2.69 11.01 -1.99
N LEU A 73 3.54 9.97 -1.88
CA LEU A 73 4.73 10.04 -0.99
C LEU A 73 6.02 9.36 -1.51
N THR A 74 6.11 8.92 -2.76
CA THR A 74 7.38 8.39 -3.31
C THR A 74 8.21 9.49 -4.00
N LYS A 75 8.58 10.54 -3.27
CA LYS A 75 9.85 11.22 -3.57
C LYS A 75 10.94 10.47 -2.80
N THR A 76 11.45 9.41 -3.41
CA THR A 76 12.73 8.84 -2.99
C THR A 76 13.78 9.88 -3.35
N ASP A 77 14.39 10.51 -2.34
CA ASP A 77 15.64 11.23 -2.49
C ASP A 77 16.71 10.25 -3.00
N SER A 78 16.81 10.14 -4.33
CA SER A 78 18.03 9.71 -4.98
C SER A 78 19.06 10.82 -4.79
N LYS A 79 19.72 10.86 -3.63
CA LYS A 79 21.08 11.41 -3.58
C LYS A 79 22.02 10.32 -4.04
N GLU A 80 22.45 10.50 -5.28
CA GLU A 80 23.61 9.88 -5.91
C GLU A 80 24.76 9.70 -4.90
N VAL A 81 25.18 8.45 -4.73
CA VAL A 81 26.56 8.15 -4.31
C VAL A 81 27.40 8.30 -5.57
N GLY A 82 27.92 9.51 -5.78
CA GLY A 82 28.89 9.83 -6.83
C GLY A 82 30.30 9.88 -6.26
N ALA A 83 31.16 9.03 -6.82
CA ALA A 83 32.63 9.06 -6.94
C ALA A 83 33.48 9.44 -5.71
#